data_AF-A0A6I6MJZ5-F1
#
_entry.id   AF-A0A6I6MJZ5-F1
#
_cell.length_a   1.000
_cell.length_b   1.000
_cell.length_c   1.000
_cell.angle_alpha   90.00
_cell.angle_beta   90.00
_cell.angle_gamma   90.00
#
_symmetry.space_group_name_H-M   'P 1'
#
loop_
_entity.id
_entity.type
_entity.pdbx_description
1 polymer ?
#
loop_
_entity_poly.entity_id
_entity_poly.type
_entity_poly.pdbx_seq_one_letter_code
_entity_poly.pdbx_strand_id
1 'polypeptide(L)' 'MSKLRLLQESTAADKAWMAEVGAVFGEREAGLARFQGRANGEPGSRLRELYDCYVKARDAYGAQ' A
#
# COMPACT_ATOMS: atom_id res chain seq x y z
N MET A 1 0.60 -13.11 -16.49
CA MET A 1 1.60 -12.09 -16.11
C MET A 1 2.84 -12.80 -15.59
N SER A 2 4.04 -12.25 -15.81
CA SER A 2 5.26 -12.80 -15.23
C SER A 2 5.40 -12.41 -13.75
N LYS A 3 6.07 -13.25 -12.95
CA LYS A 3 6.37 -12.97 -11.55
C LYS A 3 7.12 -11.64 -11.35
N LEU A 4 8.03 -11.31 -12.28
CA LEU A 4 8.73 -10.02 -12.29
C LEU A 4 7.77 -8.83 -12.44
N ARG A 5 6.77 -8.94 -13.32
CA ARG A 5 5.78 -7.86 -13.52
C ARG A 5 4.89 -7.69 -12.30
N LEU A 6 4.48 -8.79 -11.68
CA LEU A 6 3.70 -8.74 -10.43
C LEU A 6 4.49 -8.12 -9.28
N LEU A 7 5.79 -8.41 -9.18
CA LEU A 7 6.69 -7.76 -8.22
C LEU A 7 6.79 -6.24 -8.46
N GLN A 8 6.93 -5.82 -9.72
CA GLN A 8 6.98 -4.40 -10.08
C GLN A 8 5.66 -3.69 -9.75
N GLU A 9 4.53 -4.29 -10.07
CA GLU A 9 3.19 -3.75 -9.77
C GLU A 9 2.95 -3.67 -8.25
N SER A 10 3.30 -4.71 -7.49
CA SER A 10 3.21 -4.71 -6.02
C SER A 10 4.11 -3.65 -5.39
N THR A 11 5.33 -3.47 -5.92
CA THR A 11 6.28 -2.44 -5.44
C THR A 11 5.80 -1.03 -5.75
N ALA A 12 5.24 -0.80 -6.94
CA ALA A 12 4.70 0.50 -7.33
C ALA A 12 3.49 0.87 -6.46
N ALA A 13 2.60 -0.09 -6.20
CA ALA A 13 1.45 0.11 -5.32
C ALA A 13 1.85 0.36 -3.87
N ASP A 14 2.83 -0.38 -3.33
CA ASP A 14 3.38 -0.15 -1.98
C ASP A 14 3.95 1.27 -1.84
N LYS A 15 4.72 1.74 -2.82
CA LYS A 15 5.26 3.11 -2.82
C LYS A 15 4.18 4.18 -2.85
N ALA A 16 3.17 4.01 -3.71
CA ALA A 16 2.07 4.98 -3.83
C ALA A 16 1.26 5.06 -2.53
N TRP A 17 0.97 3.90 -1.92
CA TRP A 17 0.30 3.83 -0.62
C TRP A 17 1.15 4.46 0.48
N MET A 18 2.43 4.09 0.61
CA MET A 18 3.31 4.63 1.66
C MET A 18 3.54 6.14 1.54
N ALA A 19 3.51 6.70 0.32
CA ALA A 19 3.55 8.15 0.13
C ALA A 19 2.31 8.85 0.71
N GLU A 20 1.11 8.28 0.52
CA GLU A 20 -0.11 8.82 1.12
C GLU A 20 -0.13 8.61 2.63
N VAL A 21 0.37 7.48 3.13
CA VAL A 21 0.57 7.26 4.58
C VAL A 21 1.50 8.32 5.17
N GLY A 22 2.60 8.64 4.49
CA GLY A 22 3.52 9.73 4.85
C GLY A 22 2.82 11.09 4.86
N ALA A 23 1.94 11.37 3.89
CA ALA A 23 1.16 12.60 3.86
C ALA A 23 0.13 12.71 4.99
N VAL A 24 -0.51 11.61 5.38
CA VAL A 24 -1.56 11.58 6.42
C VAL A 24 -1.00 11.56 7.84
N PHE A 25 0.04 10.76 8.08
CA PHE A 25 0.60 10.52 9.43
C PHE A 25 1.95 11.20 9.65
N GLY A 26 2.60 11.70 8.61
CA GLY A 26 3.98 12.19 8.66
C GLY A 26 5.00 11.06 8.49
N GLU A 27 6.11 11.35 7.82
CA GLU A 27 7.18 10.38 7.48
C GLU A 27 7.69 9.58 8.69
N ARG A 28 7.76 10.21 9.88
CA ARG A 28 8.25 9.57 11.11
C ARG A 28 7.25 8.55 11.67
N GLU A 29 5.96 8.80 11.51
CA GLU A 29 4.90 7.92 12.02
C GLU A 29 4.37 6.97 10.96
N ALA A 30 4.69 7.15 9.68
CA ALA A 30 4.17 6.32 8.59
C ALA A 30 4.46 4.82 8.79
N GLY A 31 5.67 4.47 9.22
CA GLY A 31 6.04 3.10 9.56
C GLY A 31 5.24 2.55 10.75
N LEU A 32 5.00 3.39 11.77
CA LEU A 32 4.21 3.02 12.93
C LEU A 32 2.72 2.86 12.59
N ALA A 33 2.17 3.76 11.78
CA ALA A 33 0.79 3.72 11.28
C ALA A 33 0.52 2.44 10.47
N ARG A 34 1.50 2.00 9.67
CA ARG A 34 1.45 0.70 8.97
C ARG A 34 1.42 -0.46 9.96
N PHE A 35 2.33 -0.47 10.94
CA PHE A 35 2.41 -1.55 11.92
C PHE A 35 1.15 -1.65 12.80
N GLN A 36 0.56 -0.52 13.17
CA GLN A 36 -0.65 -0.45 13.99
C GLN A 36 -1.96 -0.67 13.21
N GLY A 37 -1.90 -0.88 11.88
CA GLY A 37 -3.10 -1.03 11.05
C GLY A 37 -3.90 0.26 10.85
N ARG A 38 -3.31 1.42 11.16
CA ARG A 38 -3.93 2.75 10.95
C ARG A 38 -3.80 3.24 9.52
N ALA A 39 -2.85 2.69 8.77
CA ALA A 39 -2.58 3.02 7.36
C ALA A 39 -3.61 2.45 6.35
N ASN A 40 -4.68 1.80 6.82
CA ASN A 40 -5.69 1.19 5.95
C ASN A 40 -6.62 2.22 5.31
N GLY A 41 -6.75 3.41 5.93
CA GLY A 41 -7.64 4.48 5.49
C GLY A 41 -9.12 4.24 5.75
N GLU A 42 -9.85 5.33 5.89
CA GLU A 42 -11.31 5.32 6.02
C GLU A 42 -11.98 5.04 4.67
N PRO A 43 -13.16 4.39 4.63
CA PRO A 43 -13.91 4.20 3.39
C PRO A 43 -14.12 5.50 2.61
N GLY A 44 -13.82 5.48 1.31
CA GLY A 44 -13.90 6.65 0.43
C GLY A 44 -12.72 7.63 0.54
N SER A 45 -11.74 7.37 1.41
CA SER A 45 -10.50 8.14 1.43
C SER A 45 -9.53 7.65 0.35
N ARG A 46 -8.69 8.57 -0.13
CA ARG A 46 -7.58 8.24 -1.04
C ARG A 46 -6.63 7.20 -0.45
N LEU A 47 -6.37 7.28 0.86
CA LEU A 47 -5.56 6.30 1.58
C LEU A 47 -6.15 4.90 1.47
N ARG A 48 -7.48 4.76 1.56
CA ARG A 48 -8.17 3.49 1.41
C ARG A 48 -8.07 2.93 0.00
N GLU A 49 -8.26 3.76 -1.01
CA GLU A 49 -8.11 3.34 -2.41
C GLU A 49 -6.70 2.80 -2.69
N LEU A 50 -5.66 3.50 -2.21
CA LEU A 50 -4.28 3.09 -2.39
C LEU A 50 -3.94 1.82 -1.61
N TYR A 51 -4.47 1.67 -0.39
CA TYR A 51 -4.32 0.46 0.39
C TYR A 51 -4.95 -0.75 -0.32
N ASP A 52 -6.18 -0.62 -0.83
CA ASP A 52 -6.88 -1.68 -1.55
C ASP A 52 -6.11 -2.07 -2.84
N CYS A 53 -5.55 -1.09 -3.57
CA CYS A 53 -4.67 -1.34 -4.71
C CYS A 53 -3.40 -2.13 -4.32
N TYR A 54 -2.75 -1.74 -3.22
CA TYR A 54 -1.57 -2.44 -2.72
C TYR A 54 -1.88 -3.88 -2.32
N VAL A 55 -2.95 -4.11 -1.57
CA VAL A 55 -3.37 -5.47 -1.15
C VAL A 55 -3.61 -6.35 -2.37
N LYS A 56 -4.36 -5.85 -3.36
CA LYS A 56 -4.61 -6.59 -4.61
C LYS A 56 -3.32 -6.96 -5.35
N ALA A 57 -2.37 -6.02 -5.48
CA ALA A 57 -1.12 -6.27 -6.18
C ALA A 57 -0.20 -7.22 -5.41
N ARG A 58 -0.12 -7.08 -4.08
CA ARG A 58 0.63 -7.97 -3.19
C ARG A 58 0.10 -9.39 -3.24
N ASP A 59 -1.22 -9.56 -3.15
CA ASP A 59 -1.84 -10.88 -3.15
C ASP A 59 -1.69 -11.57 -4.51
N ALA A 60 -1.77 -10.82 -5.62
CA ALA A 60 -1.49 -11.34 -6.96
C ALA A 60 -0.03 -11.81 -7.13
N TYR A 61 0.93 -11.11 -6.51
CA TYR A 61 2.33 -11.53 -6.48
C TYR A 61 2.55 -12.76 -5.59
N GLY A 62 1.93 -12.80 -4.40
CA GLY A 62 2.05 -13.92 -3.46
C GLY A 62 1.40 -15.22 -3.93
N ALA A 63 0.43 -15.14 -4.84
CA ALA A 63 -0.24 -16.29 -5.44
C ALA A 63 0.56 -16.96 -6.60
N GLN A 64 1.76 -16.46 -6.93
CA GLN A 64 2.63 -16.95 -8.02
C GLN A 64 3.96 -17.54 -7.53
#